data_AF-A0A534SP17-F1
#
_entry.id   AF-A0A534SP17-F1
#
_cell.length_a   1.000
_cell.length_b   1.000
_cell.length_c   1.000
_cell.angle_alpha   90.00
_cell.angle_beta   90.00
_cell.angle_gamma   90.00
#
_symmetry.space_group_name_H-M   'P 1'
#
loop_
_entity.id
_entity.type
_entity.pdbx_description
1 polymer ?
#
loop_
_entity_poly.entity_id
_entity_poly.type
_entity_poly.pdbx_seq_one_letter_code
_entity_poly.pdbx_strand_id
1 'polypeptide(L)'
;MVARQRRGLNDGPRAVAGSSITVALCLAARALAGLVPGGGGRAANDCLVELGVCDGRAVTGSPATCTACDPACDADGARDACRFHLALCVNQREATCSSTPLVRAVAKVKGKGLPLPPLDGTASCGSFTEVLVKARGRKPGRAVVTLRGVSKGRPRRTDKDRVVLVCKPRPASEPCPAPSPTCCCPGGPPAKLSFTTAVGAGKCGHLDADGTSDFFSLGCGGLYFGGANVAVPLPALIPDMGTLLLDVTCSGTTLTLKATTPEATSIRTCTSMGCLFGPPIPLPDGNHGQAAASTCLINVVARDASGTADCATGVTQLLDLPLNADLYLDGDLFKNRCDGGSTPGAACATVGSPCAGGGTCANDTGRCRGGATPGRDCEADGDCGGGTCETGRCVGGSAPGVGCITDAGCQGDG
;
A
#
# COMPACT_ATOMS: atom_id res chain seq x y z
N MET A 1 -37.83 -15.53 -3.02
CA MET A 1 -37.53 -16.84 -3.64
C MET A 1 -36.12 -17.24 -3.26
N VAL A 2 -35.95 -18.46 -2.76
CA VAL A 2 -34.65 -19.04 -2.40
C VAL A 2 -33.93 -19.43 -3.69
N ALA A 3 -32.77 -18.82 -3.96
CA ALA A 3 -31.86 -19.28 -5.01
C ALA A 3 -30.42 -19.33 -4.47
N ARG A 4 -30.21 -20.11 -3.39
CA ARG A 4 -28.91 -20.74 -3.17
C ARG A 4 -28.81 -21.93 -4.11
N GLN A 5 -28.17 -21.76 -5.26
CA GLN A 5 -27.64 -22.90 -6.00
C GLN A 5 -26.22 -22.57 -6.45
N ARG A 6 -25.24 -23.06 -5.68
CA ARG A 6 -23.85 -23.20 -6.15
C ARG A 6 -23.85 -24.31 -7.19
N ARG A 7 -23.96 -23.96 -8.48
CA ARG A 7 -23.50 -24.84 -9.56
C ARG A 7 -22.17 -24.29 -10.03
N GLY A 8 -21.10 -24.92 -9.57
CA GLY A 8 -19.79 -24.74 -10.18
C GLY A 8 -19.84 -25.23 -11.62
N LEU A 9 -19.26 -24.45 -12.53
CA LEU A 9 -18.80 -24.96 -13.82
C LEU A 9 -17.68 -25.97 -13.52
N ASN A 10 -18.02 -27.25 -13.41
CA ASN A 10 -17.07 -28.33 -13.52
C ASN A 10 -17.04 -28.80 -14.98
N ASP A 11 -15.84 -29.17 -15.43
CA ASP A 11 -15.50 -29.82 -16.71
C ASP A 11 -14.97 -28.95 -17.86
N GLY A 12 -14.25 -27.87 -17.54
CA GLY A 12 -13.23 -27.32 -18.43
C GLY A 12 -11.85 -27.92 -18.12
N PRO A 13 -11.05 -28.38 -19.11
CA PRO A 13 -9.72 -28.91 -18.85
C PRO A 13 -8.86 -27.85 -18.15
N ARG A 14 -8.12 -28.26 -17.11
CA ARG A 14 -7.23 -27.39 -16.34
C ARG A 14 -6.16 -26.80 -17.28
N ALA A 15 -6.39 -25.58 -17.76
CA ALA A 15 -5.32 -24.74 -18.25
C ALA A 15 -4.46 -24.38 -17.03
N VAL A 16 -3.23 -24.89 -17.02
CA VAL A 16 -2.21 -24.50 -16.05
C VAL A 16 -1.92 -23.03 -16.29
N ALA A 17 -2.58 -22.14 -15.54
CA ALA A 17 -2.27 -20.72 -15.54
C ALA A 17 -1.04 -20.48 -14.65
N GLY A 18 0.12 -20.68 -15.25
CA GLY A 18 1.38 -20.13 -14.75
C GLY A 18 1.47 -18.66 -15.12
N SER A 19 1.58 -17.81 -14.10
CA SER A 19 2.54 -16.71 -13.97
C SER A 19 2.05 -15.77 -12.88
N SER A 20 2.73 -15.83 -11.74
CA SER A 20 2.55 -14.94 -10.61
C SER A 20 2.81 -13.49 -11.03
N ILE A 21 1.77 -12.64 -10.99
CA ILE A 21 1.94 -11.20 -11.23
C ILE A 21 2.60 -10.60 -9.99
N THR A 22 3.85 -10.19 -10.14
CA THR A 22 4.62 -9.46 -9.12
C THR A 22 4.27 -7.99 -9.22
N VAL A 23 3.45 -7.47 -8.31
CA VAL A 23 3.16 -6.02 -8.22
C VAL A 23 4.28 -5.37 -7.43
N ALA A 24 5.22 -4.72 -8.13
CA ALA A 24 6.27 -3.91 -7.51
C ALA A 24 5.72 -2.53 -7.15
N LEU A 25 5.27 -2.37 -5.91
CA LEU A 25 4.88 -1.07 -5.35
C LEU A 25 6.13 -0.36 -4.82
N CYS A 26 6.59 0.69 -5.50
CA CYS A 26 7.69 1.54 -5.05
C CYS A 26 7.15 2.77 -4.29
N LEU A 27 7.00 2.64 -2.98
CA LEU A 27 6.74 3.78 -2.08
C LEU A 27 7.88 3.89 -1.06
N ALA A 28 8.81 4.81 -1.31
CA ALA A 28 9.96 5.06 -0.44
C ALA A 28 9.64 6.18 0.57
N ALA A 29 9.08 5.81 1.72
CA ALA A 29 9.21 6.62 2.94
C ALA A 29 10.25 5.94 3.84
N ARG A 30 11.51 6.41 3.78
CA ARG A 30 12.64 5.88 4.53
C ARG A 30 12.70 6.53 5.92
N ALA A 31 12.43 5.78 7.00
CA ALA A 31 12.57 6.26 8.38
C ALA A 31 13.42 5.26 9.18
N LEU A 32 14.69 5.60 9.44
CA LEU A 32 15.86 4.73 9.70
C LEU A 32 15.83 3.71 10.85
N ALA A 33 16.63 2.64 10.68
CA ALA A 33 16.98 1.69 11.74
C ALA A 33 17.71 2.43 12.86
N GLY A 34 17.96 1.80 14.02
CA GLY A 34 18.66 2.46 15.13
C GLY A 34 20.01 3.04 14.67
N LEU A 35 20.06 4.34 14.44
CA LEU A 35 21.27 5.05 14.05
C LEU A 35 22.03 5.43 15.30
N VAL A 36 23.33 5.21 15.27
CA VAL A 36 24.26 5.80 16.23
C VAL A 36 24.77 7.09 15.62
N PRO A 37 24.37 8.25 16.14
CA PRO A 37 24.87 9.53 15.65
C PRO A 37 26.39 9.57 15.77
N GLY A 38 27.01 10.25 14.80
CA GLY A 38 28.39 10.68 14.91
C GLY A 38 28.59 11.66 16.07
N GLY A 39 29.83 11.84 16.48
CA GLY A 39 30.19 12.79 17.54
C GLY A 39 31.69 12.99 17.72
N GLY A 40 32.50 12.40 16.83
CA GLY A 40 33.95 12.58 16.84
C GLY A 40 34.45 13.82 16.09
N GLY A 41 33.54 14.52 15.40
CA GLY A 41 33.84 15.58 14.43
C GLY A 41 33.16 16.92 14.72
N ARG A 42 32.83 17.64 13.64
CA ARG A 42 32.05 18.88 13.70
C ARG A 42 30.59 18.51 13.49
N ALA A 43 29.70 18.88 14.41
CA ALA A 43 28.26 18.58 14.34
C ALA A 43 27.61 18.83 12.96
N ALA A 44 28.05 19.87 12.24
CA ALA A 44 27.58 20.16 10.88
C ALA A 44 27.95 19.09 9.81
N ASN A 45 28.72 18.06 10.17
CA ASN A 45 29.15 16.97 9.31
C ASN A 45 28.68 15.60 9.80
N ASP A 46 28.07 15.47 10.99
CA ASP A 46 27.80 14.17 11.64
C ASP A 46 26.75 13.34 10.87
N CYS A 47 26.00 13.96 9.96
CA CYS A 47 25.10 13.25 9.04
C CYS A 47 25.79 12.58 7.84
N LEU A 48 27.07 12.87 7.57
CA LEU A 48 27.72 12.35 6.36
C LEU A 48 27.93 10.84 6.47
N VAL A 49 28.29 10.33 7.65
CA VAL A 49 28.36 8.90 7.93
C VAL A 49 27.81 8.56 9.32
N GLU A 50 27.00 7.51 9.40
CA GLU A 50 26.47 7.01 10.68
C GLU A 50 26.50 5.48 10.70
N LEU A 51 26.47 4.90 11.91
CA LEU A 51 26.39 3.47 12.09
C LEU A 51 24.92 3.05 12.19
N GLY A 52 24.43 2.28 11.24
CA GLY A 52 23.15 1.59 11.35
C GLY A 52 23.30 0.31 12.16
N VAL A 53 22.43 0.10 13.14
CA VAL A 53 22.33 -1.14 13.93
C VAL A 53 20.94 -1.74 13.75
N CYS A 54 20.89 -3.03 13.45
CA CYS A 54 19.70 -3.77 13.08
C CYS A 54 18.76 -4.17 14.23
N ASP A 55 19.04 -3.82 15.48
CA ASP A 55 18.37 -4.50 16.60
C ASP A 55 17.47 -3.54 17.41
N GLY A 56 16.20 -3.95 17.55
CA GLY A 56 15.01 -3.16 17.87
C GLY A 56 14.90 -2.45 19.22
N ARG A 57 16.01 -2.04 19.85
CA ARG A 57 16.20 -0.76 20.58
C ARG A 57 17.53 -0.75 21.33
N ALA A 58 18.10 0.45 21.40
CA ALA A 58 19.10 0.91 22.39
C ALA A 58 20.60 0.71 22.09
N VAL A 59 20.99 0.78 20.83
CA VAL A 59 22.24 1.46 20.53
C VAL A 59 21.94 2.73 19.74
N THR A 60 21.57 3.79 20.45
CA THR A 60 21.53 5.16 19.90
C THR A 60 22.70 5.99 20.43
N GLY A 61 23.64 5.34 21.14
CA GLY A 61 24.76 6.00 21.79
C GLY A 61 26.06 5.24 21.61
N SER A 62 27.16 5.98 21.76
CA SER A 62 28.51 5.41 21.88
C SER A 62 28.91 5.51 23.36
N PRO A 63 29.12 4.39 24.08
CA PRO A 63 29.25 3.02 23.59
C PRO A 63 27.91 2.28 23.36
N ALA A 64 27.90 1.51 22.28
CA ALA A 64 26.89 0.57 21.88
C ALA A 64 26.93 -0.71 22.70
N THR A 65 26.04 -0.85 23.66
CA THR A 65 26.11 -1.95 24.64
C THR A 65 25.04 -2.99 24.41
N CYS A 66 25.43 -4.26 24.32
CA CYS A 66 24.54 -5.42 24.29
C CYS A 66 24.95 -6.42 25.38
N THR A 67 24.00 -7.21 25.87
CA THR A 67 24.26 -8.32 26.79
C THR A 67 24.15 -9.64 26.02
N ALA A 68 25.07 -10.57 26.26
CA ALA A 68 25.04 -11.89 25.64
C ALA A 68 23.72 -12.62 25.97
N CYS A 69 23.15 -13.34 25.01
CA CYS A 69 21.81 -13.93 25.08
C CYS A 69 20.65 -12.92 25.19
N ASP A 70 20.82 -11.64 24.87
CA ASP A 70 19.72 -10.68 24.85
C ASP A 70 19.04 -10.67 23.48
N PRO A 71 17.81 -11.20 23.32
CA PRO A 71 17.15 -11.27 22.02
C PRO A 71 16.86 -9.89 21.39
N ALA A 72 16.97 -8.80 22.17
CA ALA A 72 16.82 -7.44 21.66
C ALA A 72 18.06 -6.92 20.92
N CYS A 73 19.23 -7.54 21.07
CA CYS A 73 20.50 -7.08 20.46
C CYS A 73 21.52 -8.18 20.13
N ASP A 74 21.21 -9.44 20.44
CA ASP A 74 22.05 -10.61 20.24
C ASP A 74 21.22 -11.79 19.70
N ALA A 75 21.33 -12.02 18.39
CA ALA A 75 20.41 -12.88 17.64
C ALA A 75 20.66 -14.40 17.79
N ASP A 76 21.83 -14.83 18.31
CA ASP A 76 22.20 -16.25 18.33
C ASP A 76 22.05 -16.96 19.69
N GLY A 77 21.76 -16.21 20.76
CA GLY A 77 21.63 -16.79 22.10
C GLY A 77 22.95 -17.35 22.66
N ALA A 78 24.11 -16.92 22.16
CA ALA A 78 25.40 -17.32 22.71
C ALA A 78 25.68 -16.57 24.03
N ARG A 79 26.26 -17.27 25.02
CA ARG A 79 26.54 -16.69 26.36
C ARG A 79 27.85 -15.90 26.44
N ASP A 80 28.77 -16.12 25.51
CA ASP A 80 30.13 -15.60 25.53
C ASP A 80 30.42 -14.60 24.40
N ALA A 81 29.44 -14.31 23.55
CA ALA A 81 29.57 -13.33 22.48
C ALA A 81 28.25 -12.61 22.24
N CYS A 82 28.35 -11.45 21.59
CA CYS A 82 27.20 -10.73 21.06
C CYS A 82 27.40 -10.59 19.54
N ARG A 83 26.36 -10.92 18.75
CA ARG A 83 26.32 -10.69 17.31
C ARG A 83 25.62 -9.38 17.00
N PHE A 84 26.39 -8.41 16.53
CA PHE A 84 25.86 -7.13 16.05
C PHE A 84 25.66 -7.18 14.54
N HIS A 85 24.50 -6.75 14.06
CA HIS A 85 24.24 -6.58 12.63
C HIS A 85 24.38 -5.09 12.26
N LEU A 86 25.43 -4.75 11.51
CA LEU A 86 25.87 -3.37 11.29
C LEU A 86 25.86 -2.98 9.81
N ALA A 87 25.48 -1.74 9.52
CA ALA A 87 25.57 -1.14 8.19
C ALA A 87 26.23 0.24 8.25
N LEU A 88 26.93 0.61 7.18
CA LEU A 88 27.36 1.99 6.95
C LEU A 88 26.18 2.77 6.34
N CYS A 89 25.75 3.82 7.02
CA CYS A 89 24.72 4.74 6.55
C CYS A 89 25.36 6.08 6.16
N VAL A 90 24.87 6.72 5.10
CA VAL A 90 25.37 8.01 4.61
C VAL A 90 24.23 9.01 4.44
N ASN A 91 24.54 10.31 4.62
CA ASN A 91 23.62 11.43 4.41
C ASN A 91 22.30 11.29 5.17
N GLN A 92 22.37 10.83 6.42
CA GLN A 92 21.19 10.63 7.25
C GLN A 92 20.59 11.96 7.70
N ARG A 93 19.31 11.95 8.10
CA ARG A 93 18.58 13.20 8.33
C ARG A 93 18.83 13.72 9.74
N GLU A 94 19.64 14.78 9.85
CA GLU A 94 19.90 15.48 11.11
C GLU A 94 19.62 16.98 10.96
N ALA A 95 19.03 17.61 11.99
CA ALA A 95 18.51 18.97 11.90
C ALA A 95 19.56 20.04 11.55
N THR A 96 20.84 19.79 11.84
CA THR A 96 21.95 20.75 11.70
C THR A 96 22.93 20.39 10.58
N CYS A 97 22.69 19.30 9.85
CA CYS A 97 23.62 18.77 8.86
C CYS A 97 22.97 18.60 7.49
N SER A 98 23.60 19.17 6.45
CA SER A 98 23.12 19.07 5.07
C SER A 98 23.73 17.87 4.35
N SER A 99 22.90 17.11 3.64
CA SER A 99 23.36 16.00 2.78
C SER A 99 24.18 16.50 1.60
N THR A 100 25.12 15.68 1.14
CA THR A 100 25.94 16.00 -0.03
C THR A 100 26.54 14.74 -0.66
N PRO A 101 26.80 14.73 -1.98
CA PRO A 101 27.53 13.62 -2.59
C PRO A 101 28.90 13.41 -1.95
N LEU A 102 29.25 12.15 -1.71
CA LEU A 102 30.52 11.76 -1.09
C LEU A 102 31.49 11.23 -2.15
N VAL A 103 32.77 11.59 -2.02
CA VAL A 103 33.84 10.95 -2.81
C VAL A 103 34.31 9.66 -2.16
N ARG A 104 34.11 9.54 -0.84
CA ARG A 104 34.52 8.37 -0.08
C ARG A 104 33.67 8.25 1.18
N ALA A 105 33.15 7.06 1.40
CA ALA A 105 32.63 6.62 2.69
C ALA A 105 33.31 5.31 3.08
N VAL A 106 33.69 5.16 4.34
CA VAL A 106 34.33 3.94 4.83
C VAL A 106 33.82 3.65 6.23
N ALA A 107 33.38 2.42 6.46
CA ALA A 107 33.21 1.87 7.79
C ALA A 107 34.13 0.66 7.96
N LYS A 108 34.85 0.61 9.07
CA LYS A 108 35.69 -0.53 9.43
C LYS A 108 35.43 -0.98 10.85
N VAL A 109 35.39 -2.28 11.05
CA VAL A 109 35.29 -2.92 12.36
C VAL A 109 36.30 -4.05 12.43
N LYS A 110 37.21 -3.99 13.42
CA LYS A 110 38.33 -4.95 13.56
C LYS A 110 39.14 -5.13 12.25
N GLY A 111 39.28 -4.07 11.46
CA GLY A 111 39.98 -4.09 10.17
C GLY A 111 39.16 -4.57 8.96
N LYS A 112 37.97 -5.18 9.16
CA LYS A 112 37.05 -5.57 8.09
C LYS A 112 36.17 -4.39 7.67
N GLY A 113 36.04 -4.15 6.37
CA GLY A 113 35.17 -3.11 5.82
C GLY A 113 33.70 -3.55 5.82
N LEU A 114 32.78 -2.62 6.09
CA LEU A 114 31.35 -2.84 5.82
C LEU A 114 31.02 -2.50 4.36
N PRO A 115 29.95 -3.10 3.80
CA PRO A 115 29.45 -2.78 2.45
C PRO A 115 29.15 -1.29 2.28
N LEU A 116 29.46 -0.75 1.10
CA LEU A 116 29.24 0.65 0.76
C LEU A 116 27.81 0.89 0.24
N PRO A 117 27.10 1.92 0.73
CA PRO A 117 25.91 2.45 0.05
C PRO A 117 26.24 3.30 -1.18
N PRO A 118 25.23 3.66 -1.99
CA PRO A 118 25.34 4.74 -2.99
C PRO A 118 25.83 6.05 -2.37
N LEU A 119 26.73 6.77 -3.06
CA LEU A 119 27.36 8.01 -2.58
C LEU A 119 26.88 9.26 -3.34
N ASP A 120 25.71 9.18 -3.94
CA ASP A 120 25.12 10.19 -4.84
C ASP A 120 24.54 11.43 -4.11
N GLY A 121 24.56 11.43 -2.78
CA GLY A 121 24.01 12.50 -1.94
C GLY A 121 22.66 12.17 -1.32
N THR A 122 22.07 11.03 -1.67
CA THR A 122 20.82 10.55 -1.06
C THR A 122 21.10 9.81 0.25
N ALA A 123 20.14 9.88 1.18
CA ALA A 123 20.17 9.13 2.43
C ALA A 123 20.02 7.63 2.13
N SER A 124 21.03 6.84 2.48
CA SER A 124 21.03 5.40 2.21
C SER A 124 21.97 4.63 3.15
N CYS A 125 21.73 3.34 3.32
CA CYS A 125 22.59 2.43 4.08
C CYS A 125 23.04 1.26 3.20
N GLY A 126 24.26 0.77 3.43
CA GLY A 126 24.75 -0.46 2.83
C GLY A 126 24.04 -1.70 3.39
N SER A 127 24.34 -2.87 2.84
CA SER A 127 23.82 -4.13 3.40
C SER A 127 24.41 -4.39 4.78
N PHE A 128 23.57 -4.94 5.66
CA PHE A 128 23.99 -5.29 7.02
C PHE A 128 24.95 -6.46 7.02
N THR A 129 26.00 -6.35 7.84
CA THR A 129 27.01 -7.37 8.04
C THR A 129 27.06 -7.76 9.50
N GLU A 130 27.11 -9.06 9.76
CA GLU A 130 27.27 -9.59 11.11
C GLU A 130 28.70 -9.37 11.65
N VAL A 131 28.78 -8.91 12.89
CA VAL A 131 30.02 -8.65 13.62
C VAL A 131 29.95 -9.30 14.99
N LEU A 132 30.81 -10.30 15.20
CA LEU A 132 30.93 -10.99 16.48
C LEU A 132 31.82 -10.22 17.46
N VAL A 133 31.32 -9.92 18.65
CA VAL A 133 32.08 -9.33 19.77
C VAL A 133 32.09 -10.31 20.94
N LYS A 134 33.21 -11.02 21.11
CA LYS A 134 33.39 -12.00 22.20
C LYS A 134 33.69 -11.32 23.53
N ALA A 135 32.97 -11.68 24.57
CA ALA A 135 33.34 -11.45 25.96
C ALA A 135 34.39 -12.49 26.42
N ARG A 136 35.16 -12.19 27.48
CA ARG A 136 36.14 -13.12 28.05
C ARG A 136 35.85 -13.34 29.52
N GLY A 137 35.19 -14.47 29.84
CA GLY A 137 34.75 -14.76 31.20
C GLY A 137 33.80 -13.66 31.70
N ARG A 138 34.14 -13.04 32.84
CA ARG A 138 33.35 -11.92 33.41
C ARG A 138 33.67 -10.55 32.79
N LYS A 139 34.63 -10.45 31.87
CA LYS A 139 35.06 -9.16 31.29
C LYS A 139 34.27 -8.85 30.01
N PRO A 140 33.72 -7.63 29.87
CA PRO A 140 33.06 -7.21 28.64
C PRO A 140 33.99 -7.27 27.43
N GLY A 141 33.46 -7.80 26.33
CA GLY A 141 34.09 -7.73 25.01
C GLY A 141 33.94 -6.33 24.42
N ARG A 142 34.94 -5.87 23.67
CA ARG A 142 34.88 -4.56 22.98
C ARG A 142 35.31 -4.67 21.53
N ALA A 143 34.65 -3.91 20.66
CA ALA A 143 35.08 -3.69 19.28
C ALA A 143 34.88 -2.22 18.90
N VAL A 144 35.81 -1.65 18.16
CA VAL A 144 35.70 -0.26 17.70
C VAL A 144 35.32 -0.28 16.23
N VAL A 145 34.25 0.43 15.91
CA VAL A 145 33.85 0.77 14.56
C VAL A 145 34.36 2.18 14.25
N THR A 146 35.09 2.33 13.16
CA THR A 146 35.54 3.63 12.66
C THR A 146 34.79 3.97 11.39
N LEU A 147 34.14 5.12 11.37
CA LEU A 147 33.45 5.67 10.21
C LEU A 147 34.23 6.86 9.66
N ARG A 148 34.19 7.04 8.33
CA ARG A 148 34.75 8.23 7.70
C ARG A 148 34.01 8.56 6.41
N GLY A 149 33.44 9.77 6.35
CA GLY A 149 32.83 10.37 5.17
C GLY A 149 33.67 11.54 4.64
N VAL A 150 33.75 11.69 3.31
CA VAL A 150 34.41 12.84 2.67
C VAL A 150 33.54 13.35 1.53
N SER A 151 33.10 14.61 1.60
CA SER A 151 32.26 15.22 0.57
C SER A 151 33.00 15.51 -0.74
N LYS A 152 32.22 15.65 -1.81
CA LYS A 152 32.68 16.04 -3.16
C LYS A 152 32.88 17.53 -3.34
N GLY A 153 32.16 18.35 -2.57
CA GLY A 153 32.26 19.82 -2.59
C GLY A 153 33.64 20.36 -2.18
N ARG A 154 33.89 21.63 -2.52
CA ARG A 154 35.06 22.41 -2.06
C ARG A 154 34.57 23.61 -1.23
N PRO A 155 35.08 23.82 0.00
CA PRO A 155 36.01 22.96 0.73
C PRO A 155 35.37 21.59 1.08
N ARG A 156 36.20 20.55 1.14
CA ARG A 156 35.73 19.20 1.47
C ARG A 156 35.32 19.14 2.94
N ARG A 157 34.10 18.68 3.18
CA ARG A 157 33.63 18.29 4.51
C ARG A 157 34.15 16.88 4.80
N THR A 158 34.64 16.70 6.02
CA THR A 158 35.11 15.40 6.49
C THR A 158 34.40 15.09 7.79
N ASP A 159 33.84 13.90 7.83
CA ASP A 159 33.18 13.33 8.98
C ASP A 159 33.94 12.09 9.44
N LYS A 160 34.08 11.91 10.75
CA LYS A 160 34.92 10.89 11.37
C LYS A 160 34.32 10.49 12.72
N ASP A 161 33.83 9.27 12.79
CA ASP A 161 33.24 8.75 14.01
C ASP A 161 33.89 7.48 14.50
N ARG A 162 33.76 7.30 15.81
CA ARG A 162 34.19 6.11 16.52
C ARG A 162 33.06 5.63 17.41
N VAL A 163 32.48 4.51 17.04
CA VAL A 163 31.48 3.82 17.85
C VAL A 163 32.12 2.62 18.53
N VAL A 164 31.97 2.53 19.85
CA VAL A 164 32.49 1.39 20.62
C VAL A 164 31.35 0.41 20.86
N LEU A 165 31.45 -0.79 20.27
CA LEU A 165 30.59 -1.93 20.60
C LEU A 165 31.08 -2.59 21.89
N VAL A 166 30.17 -2.88 22.80
CA VAL A 166 30.43 -3.52 24.08
C VAL A 166 29.49 -4.72 24.23
N CYS A 167 30.05 -5.90 24.39
CA CYS A 167 29.30 -7.10 24.73
C CYS A 167 29.52 -7.42 26.22
N LYS A 168 28.45 -7.37 27.02
CA LYS A 168 28.48 -7.75 28.43
C LYS A 168 28.18 -9.25 28.57
N PRO A 169 29.01 -10.03 29.28
CA PRO A 169 28.68 -11.42 29.56
C PRO A 169 27.47 -11.50 30.49
N ARG A 170 26.58 -12.46 30.24
CA ARG A 170 25.46 -12.75 31.13
C ARG A 170 25.90 -13.62 32.31
N PRO A 171 25.39 -13.40 33.54
CA PRO A 171 25.66 -14.29 34.67
C PRO A 171 25.20 -15.72 34.38
N ALA A 172 26.00 -16.72 34.77
CA ALA A 172 25.70 -18.14 34.50
C ALA A 172 24.37 -18.62 35.13
N SER A 173 23.96 -17.97 36.23
CA SER A 173 22.75 -18.25 37.00
C SER A 173 21.45 -17.80 36.32
N GLU A 174 21.52 -17.05 35.22
CA GLU A 174 20.35 -16.49 34.56
C GLU A 174 20.12 -17.18 33.20
N PRO A 175 18.97 -17.86 32.98
CA PRO A 175 18.70 -18.54 31.71
C PRO A 175 18.59 -17.54 30.55
N CYS A 176 18.95 -17.98 29.35
CA CYS A 176 18.76 -17.17 28.15
C CYS A 176 17.25 -17.16 27.80
N PRO A 177 16.65 -15.98 27.50
CA PRO A 177 15.32 -15.85 26.94
C PRO A 177 15.21 -16.67 25.65
N ALA A 178 14.00 -17.11 25.33
CA ALA A 178 13.74 -17.72 24.04
C ALA A 178 14.15 -16.75 22.91
N PRO A 179 14.78 -17.24 21.82
CA PRO A 179 15.13 -16.40 20.69
C PRO A 179 13.84 -15.82 20.07
N SER A 180 13.75 -14.50 20.04
CA SER A 180 12.73 -13.78 19.26
C SER A 180 13.34 -13.37 17.93
N PRO A 181 12.62 -13.44 16.80
CA PRO A 181 13.14 -12.94 15.54
C PRO A 181 13.41 -11.44 15.66
N THR A 182 14.67 -11.04 15.54
CA THR A 182 15.08 -9.64 15.58
C THR A 182 14.65 -8.96 14.29
N CYS A 183 13.97 -7.82 14.42
CA CYS A 183 13.48 -7.05 13.29
C CYS A 183 14.37 -5.83 13.04
N CYS A 184 14.83 -5.72 11.80
CA CYS A 184 15.81 -4.75 11.34
C CYS A 184 15.18 -3.56 10.62
N CYS A 185 13.89 -3.37 10.83
CA CYS A 185 13.16 -2.37 10.09
C CYS A 185 13.53 -0.96 10.54
N PRO A 186 13.66 -0.06 9.56
CA PRO A 186 13.69 1.35 9.84
C PRO A 186 12.49 1.76 10.73
N GLY A 187 12.75 2.40 11.88
CA GLY A 187 11.73 2.80 12.87
C GLY A 187 11.39 1.76 13.94
N GLY A 188 12.02 0.58 13.90
CA GLY A 188 11.70 -0.57 14.77
C GLY A 188 10.72 -1.54 14.12
N PRO A 189 10.31 -2.61 14.82
CA PRO A 189 9.42 -3.63 14.27
C PRO A 189 8.04 -3.05 13.92
N PRO A 190 7.63 -3.05 12.64
CA PRO A 190 6.29 -2.63 12.27
C PRO A 190 5.26 -3.67 12.71
N ALA A 191 4.13 -3.19 13.25
CA ALA A 191 3.01 -4.05 13.63
C ALA A 191 2.02 -4.27 12.48
N LYS A 192 1.84 -3.25 11.63
CA LYS A 192 0.89 -3.27 10.51
C LYS A 192 1.48 -2.66 9.25
N LEU A 193 0.99 -3.12 8.12
CA LEU A 193 1.17 -2.49 6.81
C LEU A 193 -0.19 -1.96 6.36
N SER A 194 -0.23 -0.71 5.92
CA SER A 194 -1.42 -0.10 5.32
C SER A 194 -1.14 0.19 3.86
N PHE A 195 -2.09 -0.09 2.99
CA PHE A 195 -2.05 0.37 1.60
C PHE A 195 -3.41 0.95 1.21
N THR A 196 -3.37 1.84 0.23
CA THR A 196 -4.54 2.50 -0.30
C THR A 196 -4.62 2.18 -1.80
N THR A 197 -5.79 1.78 -2.28
CA THR A 197 -5.99 1.51 -3.71
C THR A 197 -5.91 2.82 -4.50
N ALA A 198 -5.37 2.73 -5.70
CA ALA A 198 -5.31 3.83 -6.66
C ALA A 198 -5.88 3.35 -8.00
N VAL A 199 -6.26 4.28 -8.86
CA VAL A 199 -6.71 3.95 -10.22
C VAL A 199 -5.56 3.26 -10.97
N GLY A 200 -5.85 2.09 -11.54
CA GLY A 200 -4.90 1.37 -12.39
C GLY A 200 -4.69 2.12 -13.72
N ALA A 201 -3.46 2.12 -14.23
CA ALA A 201 -3.13 2.73 -15.53
C ALA A 201 -2.40 1.73 -16.42
N GLY A 202 -2.60 1.84 -17.74
CA GLY A 202 -1.96 1.00 -18.74
C GLY A 202 -2.77 -0.24 -19.14
N LYS A 203 -2.13 -1.15 -19.88
CA LYS A 203 -2.73 -2.40 -20.38
C LYS A 203 -2.36 -3.57 -19.47
N CYS A 204 -3.36 -4.26 -18.93
CA CYS A 204 -3.20 -5.41 -18.03
C CYS A 204 -3.60 -6.74 -18.68
N GLY A 205 -4.11 -6.73 -19.90
CA GLY A 205 -4.43 -7.94 -20.66
C GLY A 205 -5.08 -7.64 -22.00
N HIS A 206 -5.55 -8.69 -22.65
CA HIS A 206 -6.35 -8.62 -23.87
C HIS A 206 -7.36 -9.77 -23.89
N LEU A 207 -8.38 -9.63 -24.75
CA LEU A 207 -9.27 -10.71 -25.14
C LEU A 207 -8.98 -11.08 -26.59
N ASP A 208 -8.90 -12.38 -26.84
CA ASP A 208 -8.90 -12.92 -28.18
C ASP A 208 -10.34 -13.20 -28.62
N ALA A 209 -10.62 -12.99 -29.90
CA ALA A 209 -11.86 -13.43 -30.55
C ALA A 209 -11.55 -14.55 -31.55
N ASP A 210 -12.59 -15.23 -32.04
CA ASP A 210 -12.46 -16.36 -32.97
C ASP A 210 -11.67 -15.96 -34.24
N GLY A 211 -10.37 -16.29 -34.24
CA GLY A 211 -9.44 -16.00 -35.34
C GLY A 211 -8.76 -14.63 -35.30
N THR A 212 -9.00 -13.81 -34.27
CA THR A 212 -8.37 -12.49 -34.08
C THR A 212 -7.76 -12.37 -32.69
N SER A 213 -6.43 -12.48 -32.63
CA SER A 213 -5.68 -12.17 -31.42
C SER A 213 -5.80 -10.69 -31.07
N ASP A 214 -5.77 -10.37 -29.78
CA ASP A 214 -5.79 -8.98 -29.25
C ASP A 214 -7.00 -8.15 -29.70
N PHE A 215 -8.15 -8.79 -29.95
CA PHE A 215 -9.38 -8.14 -30.37
C PHE A 215 -9.81 -6.99 -29.44
N PHE A 216 -9.57 -7.13 -28.13
CA PHE A 216 -9.91 -6.10 -27.15
C PHE A 216 -8.85 -5.96 -26.06
N SER A 217 -8.34 -4.75 -25.84
CA SER A 217 -7.32 -4.49 -24.80
C SER A 217 -7.99 -4.25 -23.45
N LEU A 218 -7.54 -4.98 -22.42
CA LEU A 218 -7.98 -4.81 -21.04
C LEU A 218 -7.07 -3.79 -20.34
N GLY A 219 -7.63 -2.62 -20.02
CA GLY A 219 -7.00 -1.62 -19.17
C GLY A 219 -6.89 -2.08 -17.70
N CYS A 220 -5.80 -1.70 -17.05
CA CYS A 220 -5.58 -1.96 -15.63
C CYS A 220 -6.61 -1.25 -14.75
N GLY A 221 -7.02 -1.87 -13.63
CA GLY A 221 -8.01 -1.29 -12.70
C GLY A 221 -9.46 -1.35 -13.19
N GLY A 222 -9.70 -1.83 -14.41
CA GLY A 222 -11.03 -2.06 -14.95
C GLY A 222 -11.59 -3.43 -14.58
N LEU A 223 -12.88 -3.47 -14.25
CA LEU A 223 -13.64 -4.70 -14.10
C LEU A 223 -14.50 -4.94 -15.36
N TYR A 224 -14.34 -6.11 -15.96
CA TYR A 224 -14.99 -6.49 -17.22
C TYR A 224 -15.92 -7.68 -16.99
N PHE A 225 -17.18 -7.57 -17.42
CA PHE A 225 -18.17 -8.65 -17.37
C PHE A 225 -19.18 -8.49 -18.50
N GLY A 226 -19.71 -9.60 -19.05
CA GLY A 226 -20.63 -9.58 -20.19
C GLY A 226 -19.99 -10.02 -21.50
N GLY A 227 -20.64 -9.69 -22.63
CA GLY A 227 -20.23 -10.02 -24.00
C GLY A 227 -20.53 -8.88 -24.98
N ALA A 228 -20.42 -9.12 -26.29
CA ALA A 228 -20.79 -8.11 -27.30
C ALA A 228 -22.29 -7.75 -27.20
N ASN A 229 -22.63 -6.45 -27.30
CA ASN A 229 -23.99 -5.89 -27.19
C ASN A 229 -24.64 -5.89 -25.79
N VAL A 230 -23.85 -5.81 -24.71
CA VAL A 230 -24.39 -5.59 -23.34
C VAL A 230 -24.53 -4.10 -23.05
N ALA A 231 -25.63 -3.71 -22.40
CA ALA A 231 -26.02 -2.32 -22.13
C ALA A 231 -25.26 -1.64 -20.96
N VAL A 232 -24.32 -2.34 -20.34
CA VAL A 232 -23.55 -1.83 -19.21
C VAL A 232 -22.22 -1.25 -19.72
N PRO A 233 -21.89 0.02 -19.43
CA PRO A 233 -20.61 0.60 -19.83
C PRO A 233 -19.45 -0.11 -19.13
N LEU A 234 -18.53 -0.67 -19.91
CA LEU A 234 -17.32 -1.35 -19.44
C LEU A 234 -16.06 -0.57 -19.87
N PRO A 235 -14.98 -0.60 -19.06
CA PRO A 235 -14.89 -1.26 -17.76
C PRO A 235 -15.62 -0.49 -16.64
N ALA A 236 -16.14 -1.24 -15.68
CA ALA A 236 -16.48 -0.67 -14.39
C ALA A 236 -15.20 -0.21 -13.67
N LEU A 237 -15.14 1.06 -13.27
CA LEU A 237 -14.05 1.59 -12.46
C LEU A 237 -14.17 1.03 -11.05
N ILE A 238 -13.15 0.32 -10.57
CA ILE A 238 -13.05 -0.03 -9.16
C ILE A 238 -12.68 1.25 -8.39
N PRO A 239 -13.51 1.71 -7.44
CA PRO A 239 -13.24 2.94 -6.72
C PRO A 239 -11.87 2.90 -6.02
N ASP A 240 -11.14 4.00 -6.15
CA ASP A 240 -9.84 4.20 -5.52
C ASP A 240 -10.02 4.61 -4.05
N MET A 241 -8.90 4.88 -3.36
CA MET A 241 -8.86 5.34 -1.97
C MET A 241 -9.35 4.31 -0.92
N GLY A 242 -9.62 3.07 -1.32
CA GLY A 242 -9.88 1.96 -0.41
C GLY A 242 -8.63 1.65 0.42
N THR A 243 -8.72 1.75 1.75
CA THR A 243 -7.58 1.52 2.65
C THR A 243 -7.67 0.14 3.29
N LEU A 244 -6.60 -0.64 3.20
CA LEU A 244 -6.54 -2.02 3.67
C LEU A 244 -5.32 -2.24 4.57
N LEU A 245 -5.51 -3.04 5.62
CA LEU A 245 -4.53 -3.28 6.67
C LEU A 245 -4.10 -4.75 6.69
N LEU A 246 -2.80 -4.99 6.78
CA LEU A 246 -2.21 -6.31 7.04
C LEU A 246 -1.48 -6.29 8.38
N ASP A 247 -1.52 -7.40 9.09
CA ASP A 247 -0.65 -7.63 10.23
C ASP A 247 0.74 -8.02 9.73
N VAL A 248 1.76 -7.59 10.46
CA VAL A 248 3.16 -7.77 10.06
C VAL A 248 3.91 -8.54 11.14
N THR A 249 4.64 -9.54 10.69
CA THR A 249 5.72 -10.18 11.46
C THR A 249 7.03 -9.98 10.72
N CYS A 250 8.14 -9.93 11.44
CA CYS A 250 9.41 -9.49 10.88
C CYS A 250 10.55 -10.42 11.30
N SER A 251 11.47 -10.67 10.37
CA SER A 251 12.74 -11.35 10.62
C SER A 251 13.81 -10.72 9.72
N GLY A 252 14.85 -10.14 10.33
CA GLY A 252 15.78 -9.31 9.57
C GLY A 252 15.05 -8.10 8.98
N THR A 253 15.27 -7.83 7.69
CA THR A 253 14.52 -6.80 6.94
C THR A 253 13.26 -7.34 6.26
N THR A 254 13.02 -8.65 6.33
CA THR A 254 11.90 -9.30 5.67
C THR A 254 10.66 -9.23 6.55
N LEU A 255 9.60 -8.67 6.00
CA LEU A 255 8.26 -8.64 6.55
C LEU A 255 7.45 -9.79 5.97
N THR A 256 6.80 -10.55 6.83
CA THR A 256 5.74 -11.50 6.48
C THR A 256 4.40 -10.84 6.76
N LEU A 257 3.58 -10.70 5.73
CA LEU A 257 2.27 -10.05 5.77
C LEU A 257 1.18 -11.09 5.99
N LYS A 258 0.24 -10.78 6.88
CA LYS A 258 -0.91 -11.63 7.22
C LYS A 258 -2.20 -10.83 7.21
N ALA A 259 -3.30 -11.54 6.96
CA ALA A 259 -4.63 -10.98 7.02
C ALA A 259 -4.96 -10.36 8.39
N THR A 260 -5.69 -9.25 8.38
CA THR A 260 -6.37 -8.71 9.57
C THR A 260 -7.86 -9.10 9.56
N THR A 261 -8.46 -9.23 10.75
CA THR A 261 -9.89 -9.52 10.89
C THR A 261 -10.75 -8.24 10.98
N PRO A 262 -12.07 -8.33 10.71
CA PRO A 262 -12.99 -7.21 10.88
C PRO A 262 -13.01 -6.67 12.32
N GLU A 263 -12.85 -7.54 13.32
CA GLU A 263 -12.87 -7.17 14.75
C GLU A 263 -11.62 -6.39 15.15
N ALA A 264 -10.47 -6.73 14.56
CA ALA A 264 -9.21 -6.03 14.81
C ALA A 264 -9.12 -4.68 14.09
N THR A 265 -10.01 -4.43 13.12
CA THR A 265 -10.01 -3.23 12.29
C THR A 265 -11.45 -2.81 11.96
N SER A 266 -11.91 -3.03 10.73
CA SER A 266 -13.30 -2.92 10.30
C SER A 266 -13.54 -3.82 9.10
N ILE A 267 -14.80 -4.16 8.82
CA ILE A 267 -15.15 -4.97 7.64
C ILE A 267 -14.69 -4.36 6.31
N ARG A 268 -14.41 -3.05 6.25
CA ARG A 268 -13.97 -2.32 5.04
C ARG A 268 -12.47 -2.09 4.95
N THR A 269 -11.73 -2.37 6.02
CA THR A 269 -10.28 -2.13 6.09
C THR A 269 -9.49 -3.40 6.40
N CYS A 270 -10.18 -4.51 6.63
CA CYS A 270 -9.58 -5.80 6.91
C CYS A 270 -9.19 -6.58 5.64
N THR A 271 -8.40 -7.63 5.79
CA THR A 271 -7.83 -8.42 4.67
C THR A 271 -7.98 -9.93 4.84
N SER A 272 -8.83 -10.37 5.76
CA SER A 272 -9.24 -11.78 5.89
C SER A 272 -10.41 -12.12 4.96
N MET A 273 -10.63 -13.41 4.74
CA MET A 273 -11.78 -13.90 3.99
C MET A 273 -13.09 -13.27 4.50
N GLY A 274 -13.89 -12.72 3.59
CA GLY A 274 -15.17 -12.05 3.91
C GLY A 274 -15.08 -10.54 4.13
N CYS A 275 -13.88 -9.96 4.20
CA CYS A 275 -13.69 -8.51 4.21
C CYS A 275 -14.14 -7.86 2.90
N LEU A 276 -14.67 -6.64 2.97
CA LEU A 276 -15.05 -5.87 1.78
C LEU A 276 -13.82 -5.18 1.19
N PHE A 277 -13.70 -5.23 -0.14
CA PHE A 277 -12.65 -4.57 -0.89
C PHE A 277 -13.21 -3.33 -1.59
N GLY A 278 -12.98 -2.17 -0.99
CA GLY A 278 -13.52 -0.89 -1.47
C GLY A 278 -15.03 -0.73 -1.24
N PRO A 279 -15.61 0.38 -1.70
CA PRO A 279 -17.05 0.59 -1.67
C PRO A 279 -17.76 -0.25 -2.76
N PRO A 280 -19.07 -0.53 -2.60
CA PRO A 280 -19.89 -1.14 -3.66
C PRO A 280 -19.82 -0.35 -4.97
N ILE A 281 -19.84 -1.05 -6.10
CA ILE A 281 -19.75 -0.46 -7.44
C ILE A 281 -21.15 -0.49 -8.08
N PRO A 282 -21.87 0.65 -8.11
CA PRO A 282 -23.11 0.74 -8.86
C PRO A 282 -22.81 0.73 -10.36
N LEU A 283 -23.55 -0.09 -11.08
CA LEU A 283 -23.43 -0.30 -12.53
C LEU A 283 -24.79 -0.05 -13.15
N PRO A 284 -25.13 1.23 -13.41
CA PRO A 284 -26.41 1.57 -13.99
C PRO A 284 -26.53 1.02 -15.42
N ASP A 285 -27.73 0.59 -15.78
CA ASP A 285 -28.06 0.26 -17.17
C ASP A 285 -28.03 1.55 -18.02
N GLY A 286 -27.29 1.49 -19.14
CA GLY A 286 -27.14 2.61 -20.08
C GLY A 286 -28.23 2.68 -21.14
N ASN A 287 -29.24 1.80 -21.12
CA ASN A 287 -30.30 1.83 -22.12
C ASN A 287 -31.31 2.97 -21.90
N HIS A 288 -31.51 3.77 -22.96
CA HIS A 288 -32.52 4.82 -23.02
C HIS A 288 -33.94 4.30 -22.79
N GLY A 289 -34.66 4.91 -21.85
CA GLY A 289 -36.12 4.80 -21.75
C GLY A 289 -36.68 3.45 -21.31
N GLN A 290 -35.83 2.48 -20.94
CA GLN A 290 -36.26 1.20 -20.35
C GLN A 290 -35.27 0.81 -19.25
N ALA A 291 -35.72 0.83 -18.00
CA ALA A 291 -34.95 0.35 -16.86
C ALA A 291 -34.91 -1.18 -16.89
N ALA A 292 -33.89 -1.78 -17.50
CA ALA A 292 -33.70 -3.23 -17.50
C ALA A 292 -32.52 -3.60 -16.59
N ALA A 293 -32.72 -3.47 -15.28
CA ALA A 293 -31.87 -3.92 -14.19
C ALA A 293 -30.46 -3.29 -14.10
N SER A 294 -30.27 -2.40 -13.14
CA SER A 294 -28.94 -1.96 -12.70
C SER A 294 -28.27 -3.07 -11.90
N THR A 295 -26.95 -3.18 -11.99
CA THR A 295 -26.22 -4.14 -11.16
C THR A 295 -25.42 -3.42 -10.09
N CYS A 296 -25.25 -4.05 -8.93
CA CYS A 296 -24.34 -3.58 -7.90
C CYS A 296 -23.32 -4.68 -7.66
N LEU A 297 -22.05 -4.32 -7.71
CA LEU A 297 -20.97 -5.27 -7.51
C LEU A 297 -20.26 -4.98 -6.19
N ILE A 298 -20.15 -6.02 -5.37
CA ILE A 298 -19.43 -5.95 -4.10
C ILE A 298 -18.22 -6.85 -4.22
N ASN A 299 -17.04 -6.26 -4.13
CA ASN A 299 -15.80 -7.04 -4.05
C ASN A 299 -15.59 -7.51 -2.60
N VAL A 300 -15.34 -8.80 -2.45
CA VAL A 300 -15.14 -9.46 -1.16
C VAL A 300 -13.81 -10.21 -1.22
N VAL A 301 -13.03 -10.14 -0.13
CA VAL A 301 -11.81 -10.91 0.01
C VAL A 301 -12.15 -12.39 0.04
N ALA A 302 -11.70 -13.12 -0.98
CA ALA A 302 -12.05 -14.52 -1.20
C ALA A 302 -11.24 -15.46 -0.31
N ARG A 303 -10.03 -15.06 0.06
CA ARG A 303 -9.09 -15.81 0.91
C ARG A 303 -8.22 -14.83 1.69
N ASP A 304 -7.76 -15.24 2.85
CA ASP A 304 -6.86 -14.45 3.68
C ASP A 304 -5.65 -13.95 2.89
N ALA A 305 -5.40 -12.66 3.00
CA ALA A 305 -4.25 -12.04 2.37
C ALA A 305 -2.94 -12.60 2.94
N SER A 306 -1.95 -12.76 2.07
CA SER A 306 -0.61 -13.17 2.45
C SER A 306 0.43 -12.51 1.57
N GLY A 307 1.66 -12.42 2.06
CA GLY A 307 2.71 -11.81 1.26
C GLY A 307 4.01 -11.57 1.99
N THR A 308 4.94 -10.95 1.28
CA THR A 308 6.23 -10.52 1.82
C THR A 308 6.57 -9.11 1.36
N ALA A 309 7.24 -8.38 2.24
CA ALA A 309 7.80 -7.07 1.94
C ALA A 309 9.21 -6.94 2.54
N ASP A 310 9.96 -5.95 2.09
CA ASP A 310 11.27 -5.61 2.65
C ASP A 310 11.20 -4.18 3.20
N CYS A 311 11.36 -4.03 4.51
CA CYS A 311 11.28 -2.74 5.18
C CYS A 311 12.54 -1.88 5.04
N ALA A 312 13.67 -2.44 4.63
CA ALA A 312 14.87 -1.65 4.32
C ALA A 312 14.74 -0.93 2.97
N THR A 313 14.06 -1.55 2.00
CA THR A 313 13.83 -0.94 0.68
C THR A 313 12.47 -0.24 0.56
N GLY A 314 11.47 -0.66 1.35
CA GLY A 314 10.08 -0.25 1.24
C GLY A 314 9.30 -1.00 0.14
N VAL A 315 9.88 -2.06 -0.43
CA VAL A 315 9.27 -2.81 -1.54
C VAL A 315 8.41 -3.95 -1.00
N THR A 316 7.16 -4.01 -1.46
CA THR A 316 6.32 -5.22 -1.33
C THR A 316 6.68 -6.17 -2.46
N GLN A 317 7.24 -7.33 -2.11
CA GLN A 317 7.72 -8.32 -3.08
C GLN A 317 6.55 -9.16 -3.61
N LEU A 318 5.63 -9.51 -2.72
CA LEU A 318 4.42 -10.24 -3.05
C LEU A 318 3.31 -9.79 -2.11
N LEU A 319 2.15 -9.48 -2.67
CA LEU A 319 0.91 -9.36 -1.94
C LEU A 319 -0.15 -10.15 -2.70
N ASP A 320 -0.52 -11.29 -2.16
CA ASP A 320 -1.64 -12.08 -2.65
C ASP A 320 -2.89 -11.70 -1.86
N LEU A 321 -3.85 -11.09 -2.56
CA LEU A 321 -5.16 -10.71 -2.03
C LEU A 321 -6.24 -11.16 -3.03
N PRO A 322 -6.65 -12.42 -2.99
CA PRO A 322 -7.67 -12.93 -3.91
C PRO A 322 -9.02 -12.29 -3.62
N LEU A 323 -9.70 -11.82 -4.67
CA LEU A 323 -11.01 -11.18 -4.57
C LEU A 323 -12.07 -12.02 -5.30
N ASN A 324 -13.26 -12.07 -4.72
CA ASN A 324 -14.50 -12.43 -5.38
C ASN A 324 -15.27 -11.15 -5.72
N ALA A 325 -16.00 -11.18 -6.82
CA ALA A 325 -16.96 -10.15 -7.17
C ALA A 325 -18.38 -10.73 -7.06
N ASP A 326 -19.12 -10.28 -6.06
CA ASP A 326 -20.53 -10.65 -5.89
C ASP A 326 -21.38 -9.66 -6.66
N LEU A 327 -22.03 -10.14 -7.72
CA LEU A 327 -22.93 -9.34 -8.56
C LEU A 327 -24.36 -9.46 -8.03
N TYR A 328 -24.93 -8.33 -7.65
CA TYR A 328 -26.32 -8.19 -7.27
C TYR A 328 -27.05 -7.58 -8.46
N LEU A 329 -28.02 -8.32 -8.99
CA LEU A 329 -29.05 -7.74 -9.86
C LEU A 329 -29.98 -6.99 -8.94
N ASP A 330 -29.91 -5.67 -8.98
CA ASP A 330 -30.92 -4.86 -8.35
C ASP A 330 -31.89 -4.38 -9.44
N GLY A 331 -33.11 -4.01 -9.06
CA GLY A 331 -33.84 -3.09 -9.92
C GLY A 331 -33.01 -1.80 -10.03
N ASP A 332 -33.34 -0.88 -10.94
CA ASP A 332 -32.89 0.48 -10.74
C ASP A 332 -33.29 0.92 -9.32
N LEU A 333 -32.32 0.99 -8.41
CA LEU A 333 -32.52 1.35 -7.00
C LEU A 333 -32.86 2.85 -6.95
N PHE A 334 -34.12 3.10 -7.30
CA PHE A 334 -34.86 4.34 -7.30
C PHE A 334 -34.43 5.37 -8.35
N LYS A 335 -35.22 5.44 -9.44
CA LYS A 335 -35.28 6.62 -10.35
C LYS A 335 -35.18 7.94 -9.57
N ASN A 336 -35.88 8.01 -8.42
CA ASN A 336 -35.90 9.15 -7.52
C ASN A 336 -35.74 8.74 -6.04
N ARG A 337 -34.85 9.42 -5.28
CA ARG A 337 -34.67 9.20 -3.84
C ARG A 337 -34.95 10.45 -3.00
N CYS A 338 -35.28 10.26 -1.73
CA CYS A 338 -35.35 11.36 -0.78
C CYS A 338 -33.97 11.90 -0.40
N ASP A 339 -33.71 13.18 -0.70
CA ASP A 339 -32.57 13.95 -0.23
C ASP A 339 -32.97 14.76 1.01
N GLY A 340 -32.48 14.34 2.19
CA GLY A 340 -32.86 14.89 3.48
C GLY A 340 -34.14 14.30 4.09
N GLY A 341 -34.62 14.92 5.18
CA GLY A 341 -35.79 14.46 5.95
C GLY A 341 -35.49 13.32 6.91
N SER A 342 -36.54 12.62 7.38
CA SER A 342 -36.45 11.50 8.32
C SER A 342 -36.18 10.15 7.64
N THR A 343 -36.21 10.09 6.31
CA THR A 343 -35.91 8.89 5.52
C THR A 343 -34.99 9.17 4.32
N PRO A 344 -33.77 9.72 4.53
CA PRO A 344 -32.82 9.94 3.43
C PRO A 344 -32.51 8.63 2.70
N GLY A 345 -32.51 8.67 1.37
CA GLY A 345 -32.27 7.50 0.51
C GLY A 345 -33.48 6.59 0.28
N ALA A 346 -34.65 6.88 0.87
CA ALA A 346 -35.87 6.16 0.56
C ALA A 346 -36.39 6.49 -0.86
N ALA A 347 -37.06 5.52 -1.48
CA ALA A 347 -37.76 5.70 -2.75
C ALA A 347 -38.79 6.82 -2.66
N CYS A 348 -38.87 7.65 -3.70
CA CYS A 348 -39.96 8.59 -3.87
C CYS A 348 -40.45 8.57 -5.32
N ALA A 349 -41.71 8.94 -5.54
CA ALA A 349 -42.34 8.73 -6.85
C ALA A 349 -42.05 9.87 -7.85
N THR A 350 -41.91 11.11 -7.38
CA THR A 350 -41.89 12.29 -8.27
C THR A 350 -40.85 13.31 -7.81
N VAL A 351 -39.94 13.69 -8.70
CA VAL A 351 -38.90 14.70 -8.43
C VAL A 351 -39.52 16.01 -7.93
N GLY A 352 -38.90 16.61 -6.92
CA GLY A 352 -39.38 17.82 -6.26
C GLY A 352 -40.49 17.61 -5.23
N SER A 353 -41.04 16.40 -5.10
CA SER A 353 -42.04 16.11 -4.06
C SER A 353 -41.42 16.10 -2.66
N PRO A 354 -42.15 16.54 -1.62
CA PRO A 354 -41.64 16.55 -0.25
C PRO A 354 -41.52 15.12 0.29
N CYS A 355 -40.38 14.83 0.89
CA CYS A 355 -40.12 13.62 1.63
C CYS A 355 -40.46 13.77 3.11
N ALA A 356 -40.77 12.64 3.77
CA ALA A 356 -41.09 12.63 5.19
C ALA A 356 -40.00 13.33 6.01
N GLY A 357 -40.40 14.21 6.93
CA GLY A 357 -39.47 14.96 7.80
C GLY A 357 -38.75 16.14 7.13
N GLY A 358 -39.18 16.59 5.94
CA GLY A 358 -38.69 17.83 5.33
C GLY A 358 -37.55 17.67 4.31
N GLY A 359 -37.38 16.48 3.72
CA GLY A 359 -36.49 16.27 2.57
C GLY A 359 -37.18 16.57 1.23
N THR A 360 -36.44 16.49 0.14
CA THR A 360 -36.95 16.65 -1.23
C THR A 360 -36.62 15.43 -2.07
N CYS A 361 -37.57 14.95 -2.87
CA CYS A 361 -37.35 13.88 -3.81
C CYS A 361 -36.45 14.35 -4.96
N ALA A 362 -35.26 13.77 -5.09
CA ALA A 362 -34.26 14.11 -6.10
C ALA A 362 -34.14 13.00 -7.15
N ASN A 363 -33.88 13.36 -8.41
CA ASN A 363 -33.59 12.40 -9.46
C ASN A 363 -32.11 12.03 -9.43
N ASP A 364 -31.82 10.74 -9.31
CA ASP A 364 -30.45 10.25 -9.17
C ASP A 364 -29.80 9.80 -10.47
N THR A 365 -30.59 9.65 -11.53
CA THR A 365 -30.20 8.96 -12.75
C THR A 365 -30.30 9.86 -13.98
N GLY A 366 -31.43 10.54 -14.17
CA GLY A 366 -31.73 11.35 -15.35
C GLY A 366 -31.06 12.72 -15.36
N ARG A 367 -30.21 13.02 -16.35
CA ARG A 367 -29.70 14.37 -16.64
C ARG A 367 -29.82 14.72 -18.11
N CYS A 368 -30.19 15.96 -18.40
CA CYS A 368 -30.32 16.43 -19.78
C CYS A 368 -28.96 16.54 -20.47
N ARG A 369 -28.86 15.95 -21.66
CA ARG A 369 -27.78 16.13 -22.61
C ARG A 369 -28.23 17.05 -23.75
N GLY A 370 -27.55 18.19 -23.88
CA GLY A 370 -27.91 19.22 -24.85
C GLY A 370 -29.27 19.87 -24.56
N GLY A 371 -29.86 20.49 -25.58
CA GLY A 371 -31.11 21.23 -25.46
C GLY A 371 -30.98 22.58 -24.73
N ALA A 372 -32.13 23.14 -24.33
CA ALA A 372 -32.18 24.44 -23.65
C ALA A 372 -31.72 24.40 -22.18
N THR A 373 -31.67 23.21 -21.56
CA THR A 373 -31.31 23.04 -20.15
C THR A 373 -30.35 21.86 -19.91
N PRO A 374 -29.11 21.89 -20.44
CA PRO A 374 -28.12 20.84 -20.18
C PRO A 374 -27.84 20.67 -18.67
N GLY A 375 -27.74 19.42 -18.21
CA GLY A 375 -27.45 19.07 -16.81
C GLY A 375 -28.62 19.20 -15.83
N ARG A 376 -29.81 19.60 -16.31
CA ARG A 376 -31.04 19.58 -15.50
C ARG A 376 -31.49 18.13 -15.26
N ASP A 377 -32.04 17.86 -14.09
CA ASP A 377 -32.76 16.62 -13.79
C ASP A 377 -33.88 16.41 -14.81
N CYS A 378 -34.00 15.21 -15.35
CA CYS A 378 -35.02 14.86 -16.34
C CYS A 378 -35.57 13.46 -16.10
N GLU A 379 -36.81 13.24 -16.51
CA GLU A 379 -37.44 11.93 -16.53
C GLU A 379 -37.77 11.45 -17.94
N ALA A 380 -37.81 12.37 -18.91
CA ALA A 380 -37.96 12.10 -20.34
C ALA A 380 -37.30 13.19 -21.19
N ASP A 381 -37.07 12.92 -22.48
CA ASP A 381 -36.44 13.87 -23.42
C ASP A 381 -37.17 15.21 -23.51
N GLY A 382 -38.50 15.21 -23.31
CA GLY A 382 -39.32 16.42 -23.30
C GLY A 382 -38.90 17.44 -22.24
N ASP A 383 -38.28 17.00 -21.14
CA ASP A 383 -37.82 17.86 -20.05
C ASP A 383 -36.59 18.71 -20.43
N CYS A 384 -35.90 18.31 -21.50
CA CYS A 384 -34.62 18.88 -21.91
C CYS A 384 -34.72 19.96 -22.98
N GLY A 385 -35.93 20.25 -23.48
CA GLY A 385 -36.16 21.34 -24.43
C GLY A 385 -35.32 21.21 -25.71
N GLY A 386 -35.41 20.04 -26.35
CA GLY A 386 -34.67 19.70 -27.58
C GLY A 386 -33.36 18.91 -27.35
N GLY A 387 -33.05 18.56 -26.11
CA GLY A 387 -32.01 17.60 -25.73
C GLY A 387 -32.57 16.22 -25.41
N THR A 388 -31.70 15.30 -25.01
CA THR A 388 -32.07 13.93 -24.58
C THR A 388 -31.90 13.77 -23.07
N CYS A 389 -32.73 12.94 -22.45
CA CYS A 389 -32.61 12.59 -21.05
C CYS A 389 -31.76 11.32 -20.88
N GLU A 390 -30.58 11.49 -20.28
CA GLU A 390 -29.59 10.42 -20.12
C GLU A 390 -29.58 9.86 -18.70
N THR A 391 -29.29 8.56 -18.54
CA THR A 391 -29.32 7.85 -17.23
C THR A 391 -28.03 8.00 -16.40
N GLY A 392 -27.00 8.64 -16.95
CA GLY A 392 -25.74 8.95 -16.28
C GLY A 392 -25.47 10.46 -16.22
N ARG A 393 -24.50 10.85 -15.40
CA ARG A 393 -24.05 12.24 -15.22
C ARG A 393 -22.53 12.32 -15.25
N CYS A 394 -21.98 13.23 -16.04
CA CYS A 394 -20.55 13.50 -16.06
C CYS A 394 -20.06 14.01 -14.69
N VAL A 395 -19.12 13.30 -14.08
CA VAL A 395 -18.50 13.69 -12.79
C VAL A 395 -17.36 14.70 -13.02
N GLY A 396 -16.73 14.68 -14.20
CA GLY A 396 -15.65 15.58 -14.61
C GLY A 396 -15.62 15.81 -16.13
N GLY A 397 -14.51 16.33 -16.65
CA GLY A 397 -14.33 16.68 -18.07
C GLY A 397 -14.81 18.09 -18.44
N SER A 398 -15.05 18.36 -19.73
CA SER A 398 -15.47 19.69 -20.19
C SER A 398 -16.95 20.01 -19.98
N ALA A 399 -17.73 19.00 -19.56
CA ALA A 399 -19.17 19.10 -19.34
C ALA A 399 -19.63 18.47 -18.00
N PRO A 400 -19.07 18.89 -16.85
CA PRO A 400 -19.46 18.33 -15.56
C PRO A 400 -20.94 18.58 -15.27
N GLY A 401 -21.64 17.57 -14.75
CA GLY A 401 -23.06 17.64 -14.42
C GLY A 401 -24.02 17.39 -15.59
N VAL A 402 -23.52 17.31 -16.82
CA VAL A 402 -24.34 17.03 -18.03
C VAL A 402 -24.67 15.54 -18.13
N GLY A 403 -25.82 15.22 -18.75
CA GLY A 403 -26.23 13.84 -19.02
C GLY A 403 -25.27 13.08 -19.92
N CYS A 404 -24.99 11.83 -19.57
CA CYS A 404 -24.17 10.92 -20.38
C CYS A 404 -24.68 9.48 -20.32
N ILE A 405 -24.39 8.74 -21.39
CA ILE A 405 -24.62 7.28 -21.49
C ILE A 405 -23.33 6.52 -21.17
N THR A 406 -22.19 7.12 -21.52
CA THR A 406 -20.84 6.59 -21.34
C THR A 406 -19.87 7.72 -21.05
N ASP A 407 -18.68 7.41 -20.53
CA ASP A 407 -17.63 8.39 -20.27
C ASP A 407 -17.16 9.14 -21.53
N ALA A 408 -17.31 8.52 -22.72
CA ALA A 408 -17.07 9.17 -24.00
C ALA A 408 -18.03 10.35 -24.26
N GLY A 409 -19.18 10.39 -23.58
CA GLY A 409 -20.10 11.52 -23.57
C GLY A 409 -19.63 12.72 -22.72
N CYS A 410 -18.59 12.54 -21.90
CA CYS A 410 -18.08 13.52 -20.94
C CYS A 410 -16.77 14.19 -21.36
N GLN A 411 -16.38 14.06 -22.64
CA GLN A 411 -15.06 14.43 -23.15
C GLN A 411 -14.52 15.77 -22.63
N GLY A 412 -13.22 15.75 -22.33
CA GLY A 412 -12.40 16.84 -21.80
C GLY A 412 -11.30 16.19 -20.97
N ASP A 413 -10.12 16.00 -21.57
CA ASP A 413 -8.98 15.35 -20.92
C ASP A 413 -8.61 16.08 -19.62
N GLY A 414 -8.59 15.32 -18.51
CA GLY A 414 -8.08 15.73 -17.21
C GLY A 414 -7.59 14.50 -16.46
#